data_AF-A0A534ZB92-F1
#
_entry.id   AF-A0A534ZB92-F1
#
_cell.length_a   1.000
_cell.length_b   1.000
_cell.length_c   1.000
_cell.angle_alpha   90.00
_cell.angle_beta   90.00
_cell.angle_gamma   90.00
#
_symmetry.space_group_name_H-M   'P 1'
#
loop_
_entity.id
_entity.type
_entity.pdbx_description
1 polymer ?
#
loop_
_entity_poly.entity_id
_entity_poly.type
_entity_poly.pdbx_seq_one_letter_code
_entity_poly.pdbx_strand_id
1 'polypeptide(L)'
;MILPRTAEGVNPARVWSQAQVKLGLNLRQGSKQLLYDATGVAVAAIMLFPIYWMVATAFKPGRDILTLTPKWIPAPFTLENFRDAITRPYFVDDVRNSLIVVGVMLILALTIAFLAAVSVARFGF
;
A
#
# COMPACT_ATOMS: atom_id res chain seq x y z
N MET A 1 57.37 -3.08 -17.27
CA MET A 1 56.53 -1.88 -17.37
C MET A 1 55.67 -2.02 -18.61
N ILE A 2 54.41 -2.45 -18.45
CA ILE A 2 53.50 -2.79 -19.56
C ILE A 2 52.55 -1.62 -19.76
N LEU A 3 52.53 -1.01 -20.95
CA LEU A 3 51.58 0.04 -21.29
C LEU A 3 50.19 -0.57 -21.58
N PRO A 4 49.08 -0.02 -21.04
CA PRO A 4 47.75 -0.54 -21.29
C PRO A 4 47.26 -0.17 -22.70
N ARG A 5 46.87 -1.18 -23.49
CA ARG A 5 46.10 -1.03 -24.73
C ARG A 5 44.67 -0.58 -24.41
N THR A 6 44.39 0.71 -24.39
CA THR A 6 43.00 1.21 -24.32
C THR A 6 42.85 2.52 -25.08
N ALA A 7 42.49 2.46 -26.37
CA ALA A 7 41.84 3.60 -27.08
C ALA A 7 41.43 3.30 -28.55
N GLU A 8 41.91 2.25 -29.21
CA GLU A 8 41.85 2.15 -30.68
C GLU A 8 40.50 1.79 -31.35
N GLY A 9 39.37 1.78 -30.64
CA GLY A 9 38.09 1.33 -31.23
C GLY A 9 36.86 2.19 -30.95
N VAL A 10 36.98 3.22 -30.12
CA VAL A 10 35.81 4.00 -29.68
C VAL A 10 35.65 5.20 -30.59
N ASN A 11 34.86 5.05 -31.66
CA ASN A 11 34.49 6.18 -32.52
C ASN A 11 33.60 7.15 -31.70
N PRO A 12 34.10 8.36 -31.36
CA PRO A 12 33.37 9.29 -30.50
C PRO A 12 32.03 9.69 -31.11
N ALA A 13 31.93 9.80 -32.44
CA ALA A 13 30.69 10.16 -33.13
C ALA A 13 29.56 9.14 -32.89
N ARG A 14 29.90 7.86 -32.70
CA ARG A 14 28.94 6.79 -32.39
C ARG A 14 28.47 6.83 -30.93
N VAL A 15 29.34 7.28 -30.02
CA VAL A 15 29.01 7.45 -28.59
C VAL A 15 28.04 8.63 -28.42
N TRP A 16 28.32 9.76 -29.08
CA TRP A 16 27.45 10.94 -29.02
C TRP A 16 26.09 10.70 -29.68
N SER A 17 26.03 9.96 -30.79
CA SER A 17 24.74 9.66 -31.43
C SER A 17 23.87 8.71 -30.60
N GLN A 18 24.46 7.68 -29.98
CA GLN A 18 23.71 6.79 -29.08
C GLN A 18 23.27 7.49 -27.80
N ALA A 19 24.08 8.40 -27.26
CA ALA A 19 23.71 9.21 -26.10
C ALA A 19 22.54 10.15 -26.41
N GLN A 20 22.58 10.87 -27.54
CA GLN A 20 21.50 11.77 -27.98
C GLN A 20 20.20 11.01 -28.29
N VAL A 21 20.28 9.85 -28.94
CA VAL A 21 19.11 9.01 -29.24
C VAL A 21 18.51 8.42 -27.97
N LYS A 22 19.33 7.93 -27.02
CA LYS A 22 18.83 7.45 -25.71
C LYS A 22 18.21 8.58 -24.89
N LEU A 23 18.78 9.78 -24.91
CA LEU A 23 18.24 10.95 -24.20
C LEU A 23 16.87 11.37 -24.77
N GLY A 24 16.74 11.42 -26.10
CA GLY A 24 15.49 11.78 -26.79
C GLY A 24 14.38 10.73 -26.65
N LEU A 25 14.72 9.44 -26.59
CA LEU A 25 13.76 8.36 -26.39
C LEU A 25 13.25 8.28 -24.94
N ASN A 26 14.09 8.58 -23.94
CA ASN A 26 13.69 8.57 -22.53
C ASN A 26 12.72 9.70 -22.16
N LEU A 27 12.81 10.86 -22.81
CA LEU A 27 11.92 11.99 -22.53
C LEU A 27 10.45 11.73 -22.91
N ARG A 28 10.21 10.93 -23.96
CA ARG A 28 8.84 10.51 -24.37
C ARG A 28 8.28 9.35 -23.55
N GLN A 29 9.15 8.46 -23.03
CA GLN A 29 8.72 7.36 -22.15
C GLN A 29 8.50 7.83 -20.70
N GLY A 30 9.29 8.79 -20.21
CA GLY A 30 9.16 9.37 -18.87
C GLY A 30 7.82 10.08 -18.63
N SER A 31 7.22 10.72 -19.65
CA SER A 31 5.89 11.34 -19.51
C SER A 31 4.76 10.33 -19.31
N LYS A 32 4.85 9.14 -19.92
CA LYS A 32 3.85 8.08 -19.73
C LYS A 32 3.99 7.43 -18.35
N GLN A 33 5.22 7.25 -17.87
CA GLN A 33 5.49 6.74 -16.52
C GLN A 33 5.01 7.73 -15.45
N LEU A 34 5.28 9.02 -15.61
CA LEU A 34 4.79 10.05 -14.70
C LEU A 34 3.25 10.09 -14.62
N LEU A 35 2.56 9.83 -15.75
CA LEU A 35 1.11 9.72 -15.77
C LEU A 35 0.61 8.51 -14.96
N TYR A 36 1.25 7.34 -15.13
CA TYR A 36 0.89 6.14 -14.36
C TYR A 36 1.18 6.32 -12.87
N ASP A 37 2.32 6.91 -12.52
CA ASP A 37 2.69 7.19 -11.14
C ASP A 37 1.72 8.19 -10.50
N ALA A 38 1.42 9.30 -11.18
CA ALA A 38 0.46 10.29 -10.71
C ALA A 38 -0.95 9.69 -10.54
N THR A 39 -1.36 8.82 -11.47
CA THR A 39 -2.64 8.10 -11.38
C THR A 39 -2.65 7.15 -10.18
N GLY A 40 -1.57 6.39 -9.97
CA GLY A 40 -1.42 5.49 -8.83
C GLY A 40 -1.48 6.25 -7.50
N VAL A 41 -0.79 7.39 -7.40
CA VAL A 41 -0.83 8.26 -6.23
C VAL A 41 -2.24 8.84 -6.01
N ALA A 42 -2.91 9.28 -7.08
CA ALA A 42 -4.27 9.81 -6.97
C ALA A 42 -5.26 8.73 -6.47
N VAL A 43 -5.19 7.52 -7.02
CA VAL A 43 -6.00 6.38 -6.57
C VAL A 43 -5.70 6.04 -5.12
N ALA A 44 -4.42 6.00 -4.73
CA ALA A 44 -4.02 5.78 -3.35
C ALA A 44 -4.58 6.86 -2.42
N ALA A 45 -4.50 8.14 -2.79
CA ALA A 45 -5.05 9.24 -2.00
C ALA A 45 -6.56 9.11 -1.80
N ILE A 46 -7.31 8.73 -2.85
CA ILE A 46 -8.77 8.51 -2.77
C ILE A 46 -9.09 7.32 -1.85
N MET A 47 -8.31 6.23 -1.95
CA MET A 47 -8.50 5.04 -1.09
C MET A 47 -8.10 5.29 0.36
N LEU A 48 -7.09 6.12 0.60
CA LEU A 48 -6.63 6.50 1.94
C LEU A 48 -7.51 7.56 2.58
N PHE A 49 -8.25 8.35 1.80
CA PHE A 49 -9.15 9.37 2.31
C PHE A 49 -10.16 8.86 3.36
N PRO A 50 -10.93 7.77 3.14
CA PRO A 50 -11.85 7.25 4.16
C PRO A 50 -11.11 6.75 5.41
N ILE A 51 -9.89 6.19 5.25
CA ILE A 51 -9.06 5.75 6.38
C ILE A 51 -8.62 6.95 7.20
N TYR A 52 -8.12 8.01 6.54
CA TYR A 52 -7.79 9.27 7.18
C TYR A 52 -8.98 9.84 7.95
N TRP A 53 -10.16 9.86 7.34
CA TRP A 53 -11.37 10.37 7.98
C TRP A 53 -11.78 9.55 9.22
N MET A 54 -11.67 8.21 9.13
CA MET A 54 -11.94 7.31 10.24
C MET A 54 -10.97 7.57 11.41
N VAL A 55 -9.67 7.68 11.13
CA VAL A 55 -8.64 7.96 12.13
C VAL A 55 -8.83 9.34 12.75
N ALA A 56 -9.04 10.38 11.94
CA ALA A 56 -9.29 11.73 12.43
C ALA A 56 -10.53 11.78 13.31
N THR A 57 -11.59 11.04 12.97
CA THR A 57 -12.83 10.99 13.76
C THR A 57 -12.66 10.20 15.05
N ALA A 58 -11.84 9.15 15.07
CA ALA A 58 -11.53 8.38 16.28
C ALA A 58 -10.89 9.24 17.39
N PHE A 59 -10.18 10.31 17.03
CA PHE A 59 -9.56 11.24 17.99
C PHE A 59 -10.38 12.52 18.28
N LYS A 60 -11.52 12.73 17.60
CA LYS A 60 -12.41 13.88 17.87
C LYS A 60 -13.25 13.66 19.13
N PRO A 61 -13.54 14.71 19.91
CA PRO A 61 -14.51 14.60 21.00
C PRO A 61 -15.87 14.14 20.48
N GLY A 62 -16.59 13.29 21.22
CA GLY A 62 -17.89 12.72 20.78
C GLY A 62 -18.92 13.76 20.32
N ARG A 63 -18.89 14.97 20.90
CA ARG A 63 -19.74 16.10 20.52
C ARG A 63 -19.50 16.63 19.09
N ASP A 64 -18.28 16.46 18.58
CA ASP A 64 -17.81 16.98 17.28
C ASP A 64 -17.86 15.92 16.17
N ILE A 65 -18.26 14.68 16.48
CA ILE A 65 -18.38 13.59 15.51
C ILE A 65 -19.61 13.78 14.61
N LEU A 66 -20.71 14.32 15.16
CA LEU A 66 -21.99 14.54 14.46
C LEU A 66 -22.23 16.00 14.04
N THR A 67 -21.23 16.87 14.19
CA THR A 67 -21.39 18.28 13.80
C THR A 67 -21.38 18.45 12.29
N LEU A 68 -22.29 19.30 11.78
CA LEU A 68 -22.39 19.67 10.36
C LEU A 68 -21.17 20.45 9.84
N THR A 69 -20.33 20.97 10.73
CA THR A 69 -19.06 21.62 10.38
C THR A 69 -17.92 20.59 10.36
N PRO A 70 -17.43 20.15 9.17
CA PRO A 70 -16.37 19.17 9.09
C PRO A 70 -15.04 19.74 9.61
N LYS A 71 -14.62 19.28 10.79
CA LYS A 71 -13.26 19.53 11.30
C LYS A 71 -12.29 18.54 10.68
N TRP A 72 -11.37 19.02 9.85
CA TRP A 72 -10.35 18.19 9.19
C TRP A 72 -9.32 17.65 10.19
N ILE A 73 -8.92 18.48 11.17
CA ILE A 73 -7.96 18.10 12.21
C ILE A 73 -8.71 17.96 13.54
N PRO A 74 -8.50 16.87 14.31
CA PRO A 74 -9.09 16.72 15.63
C PRO A 74 -8.51 17.75 16.59
N ALA A 75 -9.30 18.77 16.92
CA ALA A 75 -8.96 19.80 17.89
C ALA A 75 -10.15 20.04 18.83
N PRO A 76 -10.04 19.73 20.14
CA PRO A 76 -8.89 19.13 20.82
C PRO A 76 -8.69 17.64 20.46
N PHE A 77 -7.45 17.15 20.56
CA PHE A 77 -7.13 15.73 20.43
C PHE A 77 -7.58 14.99 21.68
N THR A 78 -8.31 13.88 21.52
CA THR A 78 -8.85 13.10 22.64
C THR A 78 -8.70 11.60 22.42
N LEU A 79 -8.53 10.85 23.51
CA LEU A 79 -8.51 9.37 23.52
C LEU A 79 -9.79 8.78 24.13
N GLU A 80 -10.78 9.61 24.42
CA GLU A 80 -11.98 9.21 25.15
C GLU A 80 -12.76 8.14 24.38
N ASN A 81 -12.89 8.25 23.05
CA ASN A 81 -13.57 7.24 22.25
C ASN A 81 -12.94 5.85 22.37
N PHE A 82 -11.61 5.76 22.53
CA PHE A 82 -10.92 4.49 22.73
C PHE A 82 -11.16 3.94 24.13
N ARG A 83 -11.13 4.80 25.16
CA ARG A 83 -11.45 4.42 26.53
C ARG A 83 -12.88 3.92 26.64
N ASP A 84 -13.82 4.66 26.06
CA ASP A 84 -15.23 4.30 26.00
C ASP A 84 -15.43 2.97 25.27
N ALA A 85 -14.76 2.76 24.12
CA ALA A 85 -14.87 1.52 23.38
C ALA A 85 -14.38 0.30 24.19
N ILE A 86 -13.21 0.41 24.83
CA ILE A 86 -12.60 -0.72 25.57
C ILE A 86 -13.33 -1.00 26.89
N THR A 87 -13.93 0.01 27.52
CA THR A 87 -14.68 -0.15 28.77
C THR A 87 -16.13 -0.58 28.57
N ARG A 88 -16.60 -0.71 27.31
CA ARG A 88 -17.91 -1.26 27.00
C ARG A 88 -18.04 -2.70 27.53
N PRO A 89 -19.21 -3.07 28.09
CA PRO A 89 -19.49 -4.46 28.43
C PRO A 89 -19.26 -5.38 27.22
N TYR A 90 -18.69 -6.55 27.47
CA TYR A 90 -18.42 -7.59 26.47
C TYR A 90 -17.40 -7.26 25.37
N PHE A 91 -16.81 -6.06 25.33
CA PHE A 91 -15.84 -5.69 24.28
C PHE A 91 -14.69 -6.70 24.15
N VAL A 92 -14.10 -7.11 25.27
CA VAL A 92 -12.99 -8.08 25.28
C VAL A 92 -13.46 -9.47 24.86
N ASP A 93 -14.67 -9.87 25.26
CA ASP A 93 -15.26 -11.15 24.90
C ASP A 93 -15.58 -11.21 23.40
N ASP A 94 -16.09 -10.11 22.83
CA ASP A 94 -16.39 -9.98 21.40
C ASP A 94 -15.12 -10.04 20.55
N VAL A 95 -14.05 -9.35 20.98
CA VAL A 95 -12.73 -9.41 20.33
C VAL A 95 -12.17 -10.83 20.39
N ARG A 96 -12.25 -11.49 21.55
CA ARG A 96 -11.79 -12.87 21.73
C ARG A 96 -12.57 -13.85 20.86
N ASN A 97 -13.90 -13.74 20.83
CA ASN A 97 -14.76 -14.59 20.02
C ASN A 97 -14.43 -14.42 18.53
N SER A 98 -14.28 -13.19 18.07
CA SER A 98 -13.92 -12.89 16.67
C SER A 98 -12.55 -13.48 16.31
N LEU A 99 -11.54 -13.34 17.18
CA LEU A 99 -10.22 -13.91 16.97
C LEU A 99 -10.26 -15.44 16.89
N ILE A 100 -11.02 -16.09 17.78
CA ILE A 100 -11.17 -17.56 17.76
C ILE A 100 -11.86 -18.00 16.47
N VAL A 101 -12.97 -17.37 16.10
CA VAL A 101 -13.73 -17.72 14.89
C VAL A 101 -12.87 -17.55 13.63
N VAL A 102 -12.22 -16.39 13.47
CA VAL A 102 -11.35 -16.12 12.32
C VAL A 102 -10.14 -17.08 12.31
N GLY A 103 -9.50 -17.29 13.46
CA GLY A 103 -8.35 -18.18 13.58
C GLY A 103 -8.69 -19.63 13.21
N VAL A 104 -9.79 -20.16 13.73
CA VAL A 104 -10.27 -21.51 13.40
C VAL A 104 -10.60 -21.60 11.91
N MET A 105 -11.31 -20.61 11.36
CA MET A 105 -11.63 -20.62 9.93
C MET A 105 -10.39 -20.57 9.04
N LEU A 106 -9.39 -19.75 9.37
CA LEU A 106 -8.14 -19.69 8.62
C LEU A 106 -7.41 -21.03 8.64
N ILE A 107 -7.30 -21.68 9.80
CA ILE A 107 -6.63 -22.98 9.92
C ILE A 107 -7.34 -24.03 9.06
N LEU A 108 -8.67 -24.11 9.15
CA LEU A 108 -9.46 -25.07 8.38
C LEU A 108 -9.37 -24.79 6.87
N ALA A 109 -9.57 -23.54 6.47
CA ALA A 109 -9.53 -23.15 5.06
C ALA A 109 -8.16 -23.41 4.44
N LEU A 110 -7.07 -23.06 5.14
CA LEU A 110 -5.71 -23.31 4.66
C LEU A 110 -5.40 -24.80 4.59
N THR A 111 -5.85 -25.59 5.56
CA THR A 111 -5.63 -27.05 5.54
C THR A 111 -6.32 -27.68 4.33
N ILE A 112 -7.59 -27.35 4.10
CA ILE A 112 -8.36 -27.87 2.97
C ILE A 112 -7.78 -27.38 1.64
N ALA A 113 -7.50 -26.08 1.54
CA ALA A 113 -6.91 -25.48 0.34
C ALA A 113 -5.53 -26.09 0.03
N PHE A 114 -4.72 -26.37 1.05
CA PHE A 114 -3.44 -27.03 0.89
C PHE A 114 -3.59 -28.46 0.37
N LEU A 115 -4.49 -29.26 0.95
CA LEU A 115 -4.76 -30.63 0.48
C LEU A 115 -5.28 -30.62 -0.97
N ALA A 116 -6.17 -29.69 -1.30
CA ALA A 116 -6.67 -29.52 -2.67
C ALA A 116 -5.56 -29.11 -3.65
N ALA A 117 -4.73 -28.13 -3.27
CA ALA A 117 -3.60 -27.68 -4.09
C ALA A 117 -2.58 -28.79 -4.33
N VAL A 118 -2.27 -29.61 -3.32
CA VAL A 118 -1.39 -30.78 -3.47
C VAL A 118 -1.98 -31.80 -4.43
N SER A 119 -3.28 -32.07 -4.36
CA SER A 119 -3.96 -32.97 -5.29
C SER A 119 -3.87 -32.46 -6.73
N VAL A 120 -4.20 -31.20 -6.97
CA VAL A 120 -4.13 -30.57 -8.31
C VAL A 120 -2.70 -30.55 -8.83
N ALA A 121 -1.72 -30.17 -7.99
CA ALA A 121 -0.32 -30.06 -8.41
C ALA A 121 0.34 -31.41 -8.71
N ARG A 122 -0.10 -32.50 -8.04
CA ARG A 122 0.52 -33.82 -8.19
C ARG A 122 -0.22 -34.75 -9.13
N PHE A 123 -1.56 -34.68 -9.19
CA PHE A 123 -2.36 -35.60 -9.98
C PHE A 123 -2.77 -35.07 -11.36
N GLY A 124 -2.38 -33.84 -11.73
CA GLY A 124 -2.45 -33.33 -13.10
C GLY A 124 -3.76 -33.65 -13.80
N PHE A 125 -4.84 -32.99 -13.40
CA PHE A 125 -6.09 -32.98 -14.17
C PHE A 125 -5.94 -32.15 -15.45
#